data_AF-A0A2A7MP39-F1
#
_entry.id   AF-A0A2A7MP39-F1
#
_cell.length_a   1.000
_cell.length_b   1.000
_cell.length_c   1.000
_cell.angle_alpha   90.00
_cell.angle_beta   90.00
_cell.angle_gamma   90.00
#
_symmetry.space_group_name_H-M   'P 1'
#
loop_
_entity.id
_entity.type
_entity.pdbx_description
1 polymer ?
#
loop_
_entity_poly.entity_id
_entity_poly.type
_entity_poly.pdbx_seq_one_letter_code
_entity_poly.pdbx_strand_id
1 'polypeptide(L)'
;MANQSTRAIELADNGGHFYRADFQVHTPRDTQWDGDRPTVTERDAWASSFVSAARSQGLNAVAISDHHDFALFPFIKRAAAAEQLTSGALVPVREQLTVFPALELTLSVPCQAILILDADFPEDRLNDVLKALHFDPIDANLDVLPQTVVLPDSGDLNDIHAKLDKNDWLRGRYIILPNVTPNGHKTLLRESFQAKYRDMVAVGGYLDKPIAELDRQKYAGEKRILEGGDTNWGSKRLALFQTSDARKADFSTLGQHATWVKWANPTAEAIRQACLAQESRISHDSPAMPNVWVSRVVVSNSKFMGRVDVALNPQYTALIGGRGTGKSTVLDYLRWALCDQPARATEDDEVADPRVRQRKLVAATLKPYDAHVEVHCVINGITHVVRRHANDGTVHLKVGEGQFENAAEAAIQSLLPIQAYSQKQLSSVSIRVEELLRFLTSPIQRELEEIGRQRQEVVGRLRENYGTLQRHRDLSAEIERGDLRIRSLAEQAQSLRDGLAGVSEEDRQILNGKSGHDDLRSAQTIWLQHVEVAHEHLADLVASLDSSLGDLIMPPSAPASLSVEADALLSRYTRRPGPVAINNRTA
;
A
#
# COMPACT_ATOMS: atom_id res chain seq x y z
N MET A 1 -15.84 -12.60 -11.25
CA MET A 1 -14.42 -12.60 -11.68
C MET A 1 -13.62 -12.00 -10.53
N ALA A 2 -12.48 -12.59 -10.18
CA ALA A 2 -11.75 -12.26 -8.95
C ALA A 2 -11.33 -10.78 -8.94
N ASN A 3 -11.42 -10.13 -7.77
CA ASN A 3 -10.77 -8.83 -7.53
C ASN A 3 -9.31 -8.98 -7.98
N GLN A 4 -8.91 -8.24 -9.03
CA GLN A 4 -7.51 -8.19 -9.42
C GLN A 4 -6.72 -7.67 -8.23
N SER A 5 -5.62 -8.34 -7.89
CA SER A 5 -4.74 -7.86 -6.83
C SER A 5 -4.19 -6.48 -7.23
N THR A 6 -3.91 -5.60 -6.26
CA THR A 6 -3.24 -4.32 -6.54
C THR A 6 -1.95 -4.55 -7.34
N ARG A 7 -1.26 -5.65 -7.06
CA ARG A 7 -0.04 -6.08 -7.76
C ARG A 7 -0.29 -6.41 -9.23
N ALA A 8 -1.39 -7.08 -9.57
CA ALA A 8 -1.75 -7.37 -10.95
C ALA A 8 -1.95 -6.07 -11.76
N ILE A 9 -2.56 -5.06 -11.14
CA ILE A 9 -2.76 -3.75 -11.77
C ILE A 9 -1.43 -3.00 -11.94
N GLU A 10 -0.54 -3.06 -10.93
CA GLU A 10 0.82 -2.50 -11.02
C GLU A 10 1.60 -3.14 -12.18
N LEU A 11 1.53 -4.46 -12.35
CA LEU A 11 2.31 -5.20 -13.35
C LEU A 11 1.70 -5.22 -14.76
N ALA A 12 0.62 -4.46 -14.99
CA ALA A 12 -0.07 -4.40 -16.28
C ALA A 12 0.77 -3.72 -17.38
N ASP A 13 1.74 -2.86 -17.02
CA ASP A 13 2.67 -2.24 -17.96
C ASP A 13 3.96 -3.08 -18.16
N ASN A 14 4.76 -2.73 -19.18
CA ASN A 14 6.01 -3.42 -19.52
C ASN A 14 7.27 -2.76 -18.92
N GLY A 15 7.09 -1.86 -17.97
CA GLY A 15 8.15 -1.11 -17.30
C GLY A 15 8.80 -1.88 -16.14
N GLY A 16 9.68 -1.18 -15.43
CA GLY A 16 10.38 -1.75 -14.29
C GLY A 16 9.54 -1.71 -13.02
N HIS A 17 9.52 -2.82 -12.29
CA HIS A 17 8.80 -2.99 -11.02
C HIS A 17 9.72 -3.57 -9.96
N PHE A 18 9.46 -3.25 -8.69
CA PHE A 18 10.22 -3.80 -7.57
C PHE A 18 9.79 -5.23 -7.27
N TYR A 19 10.76 -6.13 -7.12
CA TYR A 19 10.58 -7.52 -6.74
C TYR A 19 11.40 -7.78 -5.48
N ARG A 20 10.77 -8.31 -4.43
CA ARG A 20 11.46 -8.75 -3.21
C ARG A 20 12.24 -10.03 -3.51
N ALA A 21 13.57 -9.96 -3.46
CA ALA A 21 14.46 -10.99 -3.92
C ALA A 21 15.38 -11.49 -2.81
N ASP A 22 15.58 -12.82 -2.77
CA ASP A 22 16.60 -13.46 -1.96
C ASP A 22 17.59 -14.21 -2.87
N PHE A 23 18.81 -13.71 -2.96
CA PHE A 23 19.78 -14.17 -3.96
C PHE A 23 20.76 -15.22 -3.45
N GLN A 24 20.59 -15.72 -2.22
CA GLN A 24 21.36 -16.85 -1.71
C GLN A 24 20.43 -17.82 -0.98
N VAL A 25 19.99 -18.84 -1.70
CA VAL A 25 19.07 -19.85 -1.18
C VAL A 25 19.60 -21.22 -1.55
N HIS A 26 19.81 -22.05 -0.55
CA HIS A 26 20.28 -23.42 -0.70
C HIS A 26 19.12 -24.39 -0.75
N THR A 27 19.38 -25.57 -1.30
CA THR A 27 18.44 -26.68 -1.38
C THR A 27 18.90 -27.81 -0.46
N PRO A 28 18.06 -28.85 -0.24
CA PRO A 28 18.42 -30.01 0.56
C PRO A 28 19.69 -30.75 0.14
N ARG A 29 20.17 -30.52 -1.09
CA ARG A 29 21.43 -31.10 -1.56
C ARG A 29 22.64 -30.48 -0.87
N ASP A 30 22.54 -29.24 -0.40
CA ASP A 30 23.65 -28.56 0.24
C ASP A 30 24.15 -29.33 1.48
N THR A 31 25.46 -29.40 1.64
CA THR A 31 26.10 -30.15 2.73
C THR A 31 25.71 -29.63 4.12
N GLN A 32 25.40 -28.34 4.24
CA GLN A 32 25.03 -27.67 5.48
C GLN A 32 23.50 -27.54 5.66
N TRP A 33 22.72 -28.24 4.83
CA TRP A 33 21.27 -28.29 5.00
C TRP A 33 20.87 -28.81 6.40
N ASP A 34 19.95 -28.10 7.03
CA ASP A 34 19.42 -28.38 8.37
C ASP A 34 17.98 -28.90 8.26
N GLY A 35 17.83 -30.21 8.45
CA GLY A 35 16.56 -30.92 8.46
C GLY A 35 16.45 -32.02 7.40
N ASP A 36 15.22 -32.48 7.18
CA ASP A 36 14.95 -33.62 6.29
C ASP A 36 15.29 -33.30 4.82
N ARG A 37 15.78 -34.33 4.12
CA ARG A 37 16.13 -34.26 2.70
C ARG A 37 15.12 -35.09 1.89
N PRO A 38 14.49 -34.52 0.86
CA PRO A 38 13.61 -35.28 -0.02
C PRO A 38 14.43 -36.29 -0.81
N THR A 39 13.90 -37.50 -0.96
CA THR A 39 14.42 -38.47 -1.94
C THR A 39 14.30 -37.91 -3.36
N VAL A 40 15.00 -38.52 -4.33
CA VAL A 40 14.93 -38.12 -5.75
C VAL A 40 13.48 -38.03 -6.26
N THR A 41 12.60 -38.94 -5.82
CA THR A 41 11.18 -38.96 -6.20
C THR A 41 10.33 -37.89 -5.51
N GLU A 42 10.79 -37.33 -4.40
CA GLU A 42 10.05 -36.32 -3.61
C GLU A 42 10.42 -34.88 -3.99
N ARG A 43 11.36 -34.69 -4.92
CA ARG A 43 11.88 -33.35 -5.29
C ARG A 43 10.83 -32.42 -5.87
N ASP A 44 9.89 -32.89 -6.69
CA ASP A 44 8.81 -32.05 -7.20
C ASP A 44 7.83 -31.62 -6.08
N ALA A 45 7.57 -32.51 -5.12
CA ALA A 45 6.73 -32.20 -3.96
C ALA A 45 7.42 -31.17 -3.03
N TRP A 46 8.71 -31.34 -2.78
CA TRP A 46 9.51 -30.37 -2.03
C TRP A 46 9.63 -29.02 -2.76
N ALA A 47 9.82 -29.02 -4.08
CA ALA A 47 9.85 -27.78 -4.86
C ALA A 47 8.54 -27.01 -4.77
N SER A 48 7.41 -27.72 -4.76
CA SER A 48 6.07 -27.13 -4.60
C SER A 48 5.88 -26.52 -3.20
N SER A 49 6.36 -27.19 -2.15
CA SER A 49 6.31 -26.65 -0.78
C SER A 49 7.25 -25.45 -0.61
N PHE A 50 8.44 -25.48 -1.22
CA PHE A 50 9.37 -24.36 -1.26
C PHE A 50 8.76 -23.12 -1.91
N VAL A 51 8.14 -23.25 -3.09
CA VAL A 51 7.49 -22.12 -3.77
C VAL A 51 6.38 -21.54 -2.91
N SER A 52 5.56 -22.39 -2.28
CA SER A 52 4.51 -21.96 -1.35
C SER A 52 5.08 -21.19 -0.14
N ALA A 53 6.19 -21.65 0.42
CA ALA A 53 6.89 -20.98 1.52
C ALA A 53 7.51 -19.65 1.10
N ALA A 54 8.13 -19.57 -0.09
CA ALA A 54 8.63 -18.32 -0.63
C ALA A 54 7.51 -17.28 -0.76
N ARG A 55 6.31 -17.70 -1.18
CA ARG A 55 5.14 -16.81 -1.27
C ARG A 55 4.59 -16.38 0.07
N SER A 56 4.50 -17.28 1.06
CA SER A 56 4.04 -16.89 2.40
C SER A 56 4.99 -15.88 3.05
N GLN A 57 6.28 -15.91 2.70
CA GLN A 57 7.28 -14.92 3.08
C GLN A 57 7.30 -13.67 2.18
N GLY A 58 6.38 -13.54 1.22
CA GLY A 58 6.25 -12.38 0.33
C GLY A 58 7.39 -12.23 -0.69
N LEU A 59 8.15 -13.28 -0.98
CA LEU A 59 9.19 -13.24 -2.01
C LEU A 59 8.57 -13.22 -3.42
N ASN A 60 9.21 -12.45 -4.29
CA ASN A 60 8.88 -12.41 -5.72
C ASN A 60 9.99 -13.00 -6.59
N ALA A 61 11.21 -13.10 -6.05
CA ALA A 61 12.30 -13.76 -6.73
C ALA A 61 13.24 -14.49 -5.75
N VAL A 62 13.85 -15.58 -6.22
CA VAL A 62 14.90 -16.31 -5.51
C VAL A 62 16.01 -16.70 -6.47
N ALA A 63 17.25 -16.76 -6.00
CA ALA A 63 18.33 -17.42 -6.72
C ALA A 63 18.72 -18.71 -5.99
N ILE A 64 18.65 -19.83 -6.69
CA ILE A 64 18.98 -21.14 -6.14
C ILE A 64 20.48 -21.33 -6.31
N SER A 65 21.23 -21.21 -5.23
CA SER A 65 22.67 -20.97 -5.23
C SER A 65 23.44 -22.06 -4.48
N ASP A 66 23.12 -23.33 -4.73
CA ASP A 66 23.88 -24.43 -4.15
C ASP A 66 25.37 -24.35 -4.53
N HIS A 67 26.22 -24.92 -3.68
CA HIS A 67 27.65 -24.96 -3.91
C HIS A 67 27.99 -25.76 -5.17
N HIS A 68 28.28 -25.06 -6.26
CA HIS A 68 28.66 -25.63 -7.56
C HIS A 68 27.64 -26.61 -8.16
N ASP A 69 26.35 -26.46 -7.85
CA ASP A 69 25.30 -27.37 -8.31
C ASP A 69 24.03 -26.64 -8.77
N PHE A 70 23.37 -27.19 -9.79
CA PHE A 70 22.09 -26.72 -10.31
C PHE A 70 20.96 -27.75 -10.19
N ALA A 71 21.20 -28.94 -9.61
CA ALA A 71 20.32 -30.10 -9.80
C ALA A 71 18.85 -29.88 -9.37
N LEU A 72 18.60 -29.04 -8.36
CA LEU A 72 17.26 -28.77 -7.83
C LEU A 72 16.58 -27.55 -8.47
N PHE A 73 17.33 -26.70 -9.18
CA PHE A 73 16.78 -25.53 -9.86
C PHE A 73 15.63 -25.87 -10.85
N PRO A 74 15.76 -26.87 -11.75
CA PRO A 74 14.68 -27.20 -12.69
C PRO A 74 13.36 -27.59 -12.02
N PHE A 75 13.43 -28.26 -10.86
CA PHE A 75 12.23 -28.66 -10.10
C PHE A 75 11.51 -27.43 -9.53
N ILE A 76 12.28 -26.51 -8.93
CA ILE A 76 11.75 -25.26 -8.36
C ILE A 76 11.18 -24.35 -9.46
N LYS A 77 11.87 -24.24 -10.60
CA LYS A 77 11.39 -23.45 -11.75
C LYS A 77 10.08 -24.00 -12.31
N ARG A 78 9.94 -25.33 -12.44
CA ARG A 78 8.66 -25.95 -12.85
C ARG A 78 7.55 -25.69 -11.82
N ALA A 79 7.84 -25.81 -10.53
CA ALA A 79 6.87 -25.54 -9.47
C ALA A 79 6.39 -24.07 -9.49
N ALA A 80 7.30 -23.11 -9.71
CA ALA A 80 6.96 -21.69 -9.85
C ALA A 80 6.07 -21.42 -11.07
N ALA A 81 6.34 -22.08 -12.20
CA ALA A 81 5.52 -21.97 -13.41
C ALA A 81 4.12 -22.59 -13.25
N ALA A 82 3.97 -23.53 -12.31
CA ALA A 82 2.72 -24.22 -12.00
C ALA A 82 1.94 -23.57 -10.84
N GLU A 83 2.37 -22.41 -10.33
CA GLU A 83 1.66 -21.71 -9.26
C GLU A 83 0.20 -21.42 -9.63
N GLN A 84 -0.69 -21.63 -8.65
CA GLN A 84 -2.13 -21.42 -8.81
C GLN A 84 -2.64 -20.38 -7.80
N LEU A 85 -3.59 -19.57 -8.27
CA LEU A 85 -4.41 -18.71 -7.44
C LEU A 85 -5.38 -19.56 -6.62
N THR A 86 -6.00 -18.97 -5.60
CA THR A 86 -7.08 -19.61 -4.81
C THR A 86 -8.27 -20.08 -5.65
N SER A 87 -8.44 -19.53 -6.85
CA SER A 87 -9.44 -19.96 -7.83
C SER A 87 -9.07 -21.22 -8.63
N GLY A 88 -7.84 -21.73 -8.47
CA GLY A 88 -7.29 -22.83 -9.28
C GLY A 88 -6.74 -22.40 -10.65
N ALA A 89 -6.88 -21.13 -11.03
CA ALA A 89 -6.26 -20.60 -12.24
C ALA A 89 -4.75 -20.40 -12.03
N LEU A 90 -3.96 -20.55 -13.10
CA LEU A 90 -2.52 -20.25 -13.05
C LEU A 90 -2.26 -18.79 -12.69
N VAL A 91 -1.27 -18.55 -11.85
CA VAL A 91 -0.77 -17.21 -11.56
C VAL A 91 -0.20 -16.63 -12.87
N PRO A 92 -0.53 -15.37 -13.23
CA PRO A 92 0.05 -14.72 -14.41
C PRO A 92 1.58 -14.76 -14.40
N VAL A 93 2.20 -14.98 -15.56
CA VAL A 93 3.68 -15.15 -15.69
C VAL A 93 4.48 -14.05 -14.98
N ARG A 94 4.01 -12.80 -14.99
CA ARG A 94 4.70 -11.67 -14.33
C ARG A 94 4.57 -11.65 -12.81
N GLU A 95 3.55 -12.33 -12.29
CA GLU A 95 3.29 -12.45 -10.86
C GLU A 95 3.94 -13.71 -10.27
N GLN A 96 4.24 -14.73 -11.09
CA GLN A 96 4.93 -15.98 -10.71
C GLN A 96 6.29 -15.73 -10.03
N LEU A 97 6.73 -16.67 -9.18
CA LEU A 97 7.99 -16.57 -8.48
C LEU A 97 9.10 -16.64 -9.53
N THR A 98 9.92 -15.59 -9.60
CA THR A 98 11.08 -15.62 -10.48
C THR A 98 12.17 -16.48 -9.83
N VAL A 99 12.56 -17.57 -10.49
CA VAL A 99 13.62 -18.46 -10.01
C VAL A 99 14.83 -18.27 -10.91
N PHE A 100 15.93 -17.77 -10.35
CA PHE A 100 17.20 -17.64 -11.06
C PHE A 100 18.06 -18.90 -10.84
N PRO A 101 18.68 -19.45 -11.89
CA PRO A 101 19.74 -20.43 -11.71
C PRO A 101 20.99 -19.71 -11.20
N ALA A 102 21.53 -20.16 -10.07
CA ALA A 102 22.72 -19.56 -9.48
C ALA A 102 23.68 -20.62 -8.91
N LEU A 103 24.88 -20.18 -8.55
CA LEU A 103 25.91 -20.99 -7.90
C LEU A 103 26.56 -20.19 -6.79
N GLU A 104 26.74 -20.79 -5.62
CA GLU A 104 27.70 -20.27 -4.64
C GLU A 104 29.11 -20.77 -4.99
N LEU A 105 29.97 -19.87 -5.45
CA LEU A 105 31.34 -20.17 -5.86
C LEU A 105 32.30 -19.99 -4.68
N THR A 106 33.09 -21.03 -4.39
CA THR A 106 34.31 -20.89 -3.58
C THR A 106 35.54 -20.72 -4.49
N LEU A 107 36.22 -19.57 -4.40
CA LEU A 107 37.36 -19.21 -5.26
C LEU A 107 38.72 -19.49 -4.61
N SER A 108 39.77 -19.50 -5.44
CA SER A 108 41.19 -19.69 -5.05
C SER A 108 41.73 -18.50 -4.28
N VAL A 109 41.40 -17.28 -4.75
CA VAL A 109 41.40 -16.13 -3.84
C VAL A 109 40.37 -16.43 -2.77
N PRO A 110 40.68 -16.28 -1.47
CA PRO A 110 39.79 -16.67 -0.38
C PRO A 110 38.55 -15.78 -0.31
N CYS A 111 37.67 -15.91 -1.28
CA CYS A 111 36.47 -15.13 -1.53
C CYS A 111 35.37 -16.08 -2.01
N GLN A 112 34.18 -15.98 -1.43
CA GLN A 112 32.98 -16.56 -1.99
C GLN A 112 32.27 -15.54 -2.88
N ALA A 113 31.58 -16.02 -3.90
CA ALA A 113 30.77 -15.19 -4.77
C ALA A 113 29.54 -15.95 -5.27
N ILE A 114 28.42 -15.26 -5.38
CA ILE A 114 27.21 -15.80 -6.00
C ILE A 114 27.27 -15.47 -7.48
N LEU A 115 27.21 -16.49 -8.34
CA LEU A 115 27.01 -16.32 -9.77
C LEU A 115 25.54 -16.55 -10.07
N ILE A 116 24.86 -15.55 -10.65
CA ILE A 116 23.44 -15.62 -11.01
C ILE A 116 23.33 -15.52 -12.54
N LEU A 117 22.64 -16.48 -13.16
CA LEU A 117 22.33 -16.48 -14.59
C LEU A 117 21.00 -15.78 -14.88
N ASP A 118 20.69 -15.48 -16.13
CA ASP A 118 19.34 -15.05 -16.52
C ASP A 118 18.26 -16.05 -16.04
N ALA A 119 17.09 -15.58 -15.60
CA ALA A 119 16.02 -16.48 -15.17
C ALA A 119 15.52 -17.40 -16.30
N ASP A 120 15.64 -16.94 -17.55
CA ASP A 120 15.31 -17.67 -18.76
C ASP A 120 16.51 -18.45 -19.35
N PHE A 121 17.59 -18.64 -18.59
CA PHE A 121 18.75 -19.38 -19.07
C PHE A 121 18.37 -20.82 -19.45
N PRO A 122 18.84 -21.34 -20.61
CA PRO A 122 18.49 -22.68 -21.06
C PRO A 122 18.98 -23.77 -20.10
N GLU A 123 18.07 -24.62 -19.64
CA GLU A 123 18.36 -25.67 -18.65
C GLU A 123 19.35 -26.72 -19.16
N ASP A 124 19.33 -27.00 -20.46
CA ASP A 124 20.24 -27.92 -21.16
C ASP A 124 21.69 -27.41 -21.20
N ARG A 125 21.91 -26.12 -20.91
CA ARG A 125 23.24 -25.47 -20.90
C ARG A 125 23.81 -25.26 -19.49
N LEU A 126 23.07 -25.58 -18.43
CA LEU A 126 23.54 -25.36 -17.04
C LEU A 126 24.84 -26.14 -16.74
N ASN A 127 24.93 -27.39 -17.20
CA ASN A 127 26.14 -28.18 -17.07
C ASN A 127 27.33 -27.62 -17.86
N ASP A 128 27.07 -26.92 -18.97
CA ASP A 128 28.14 -26.26 -19.73
C ASP A 128 28.70 -25.05 -18.98
N VAL A 129 27.91 -24.40 -18.10
CA VAL A 129 28.40 -23.32 -17.22
C VAL A 129 29.40 -23.87 -16.21
N LEU A 130 29.11 -25.03 -15.61
CA LEU A 130 30.05 -25.72 -14.71
C LEU A 130 31.34 -26.10 -15.46
N LYS A 131 31.23 -26.66 -16.68
CA LYS A 131 32.40 -26.95 -17.52
C LYS A 131 33.20 -25.69 -17.88
N ALA A 132 32.54 -24.56 -18.14
CA ALA A 132 33.20 -23.28 -18.40
C ALA A 132 33.98 -22.76 -17.17
N LEU A 133 33.55 -23.14 -15.96
CA LEU A 133 34.27 -22.93 -14.71
C LEU A 133 35.34 -24.01 -14.42
N HIS A 134 35.55 -24.95 -15.36
CA HIS A 134 36.40 -26.13 -15.20
C HIS A 134 35.99 -27.03 -14.02
N PHE A 135 34.68 -27.16 -13.81
CA PHE A 135 34.09 -28.02 -12.79
C PHE A 135 33.24 -29.11 -13.44
N ASP A 136 33.46 -30.36 -13.05
CA ASP A 136 32.66 -31.49 -13.53
C ASP A 136 31.30 -31.51 -12.83
N PRO A 137 30.18 -31.58 -13.57
CA PRO A 137 28.86 -31.66 -12.96
C PRO A 137 28.74 -32.85 -12.00
N ILE A 138 28.17 -32.58 -10.82
CA ILE A 138 27.91 -33.60 -9.81
C ILE A 138 26.68 -34.42 -10.22
N ASP A 139 26.66 -35.72 -9.92
CA ASP A 139 25.52 -36.58 -10.22
C ASP A 139 24.25 -36.04 -9.53
N ALA A 140 23.25 -35.73 -10.36
CA ALA A 140 21.96 -35.22 -9.91
C ALA A 140 21.17 -36.26 -9.08
N ASN A 141 21.53 -37.54 -9.10
CA ASN A 141 20.85 -38.58 -8.30
C ASN A 141 21.37 -38.71 -6.87
N LEU A 142 22.47 -38.05 -6.52
CA LEU A 142 22.93 -38.03 -5.13
C LEU A 142 21.93 -37.28 -4.24
N ASP A 143 21.75 -37.72 -3.00
CA ASP A 143 20.90 -37.00 -2.04
C ASP A 143 21.60 -35.77 -1.47
N VAL A 144 22.93 -35.79 -1.41
CA VAL A 144 23.78 -34.78 -0.79
C VAL A 144 24.96 -34.47 -1.69
N LEU A 145 25.36 -33.20 -1.74
CA LEU A 145 26.59 -32.80 -2.42
C LEU A 145 27.83 -33.36 -1.70
N PRO A 146 28.91 -33.65 -2.44
CA PRO A 146 30.21 -33.86 -1.84
C PRO A 146 30.66 -32.58 -1.10
N GLN A 147 31.66 -32.72 -0.23
CA GLN A 147 32.26 -31.58 0.45
C GLN A 147 32.73 -30.52 -0.57
N THR A 148 32.32 -29.27 -0.37
CA THR A 148 32.68 -28.16 -1.26
C THR A 148 34.19 -28.03 -1.37
N VAL A 149 34.68 -28.05 -2.61
CA VAL A 149 36.08 -27.80 -2.94
C VAL A 149 36.24 -26.40 -3.52
N VAL A 150 37.44 -25.83 -3.38
CA VAL A 150 37.80 -24.60 -4.10
C VAL A 150 37.78 -24.89 -5.60
N LEU A 151 37.20 -23.99 -6.40
CA LEU A 151 37.26 -24.13 -7.85
C LEU A 151 38.71 -24.05 -8.32
N PRO A 152 39.26 -25.12 -8.92
CA PRO A 152 40.63 -25.11 -9.40
C PRO A 152 40.79 -24.04 -10.48
N ASP A 153 41.95 -23.39 -10.50
CA ASP A 153 42.30 -22.31 -11.42
C ASP A 153 41.37 -21.10 -11.41
N SER A 154 40.49 -20.95 -10.42
CA SER A 154 39.51 -19.84 -10.40
C SER A 154 40.15 -18.45 -10.41
N GLY A 155 41.41 -18.31 -10.01
CA GLY A 155 42.09 -17.03 -9.96
C GLY A 155 41.34 -16.06 -9.06
N ASP A 156 41.16 -14.81 -9.50
CA ASP A 156 40.26 -13.86 -8.88
C ASP A 156 38.97 -13.59 -9.67
N LEU A 157 38.14 -12.66 -9.18
CA LEU A 157 36.84 -12.35 -9.80
C LEU A 157 36.96 -11.93 -11.27
N ASN A 158 38.04 -11.25 -11.65
CA ASN A 158 38.27 -10.82 -13.02
C ASN A 158 38.68 -11.99 -13.90
N ASP A 159 39.46 -12.93 -13.38
CA ASP A 159 39.81 -14.16 -14.09
C ASP A 159 38.56 -15.00 -14.37
N ILE A 160 37.65 -15.14 -13.40
CA ILE A 160 36.36 -15.81 -13.61
C ILE A 160 35.55 -15.10 -14.68
N HIS A 161 35.42 -13.77 -14.60
CA HIS A 161 34.71 -13.01 -15.63
C HIS A 161 35.31 -13.25 -17.03
N ALA A 162 36.63 -13.15 -17.17
CA ALA A 162 37.32 -13.37 -18.43
C ALA A 162 37.16 -14.80 -18.97
N LYS A 163 37.10 -15.81 -18.08
CA LYS A 163 36.84 -17.20 -18.47
C LYS A 163 35.43 -17.39 -19.01
N LEU A 164 34.43 -16.90 -18.29
CA LEU A 164 33.03 -17.05 -18.70
C LEU A 164 32.75 -16.28 -19.99
N ASP A 165 33.32 -15.08 -20.14
CA ASP A 165 33.15 -14.25 -21.33
C ASP A 165 33.79 -14.84 -22.59
N LYS A 166 34.65 -15.87 -22.53
CA LYS A 166 35.11 -16.61 -23.73
C LYS A 166 33.98 -17.36 -24.44
N ASN A 167 32.86 -17.54 -23.77
CA ASN A 167 31.71 -18.28 -24.25
C ASN A 167 30.62 -17.29 -24.72
N ASP A 168 30.44 -17.13 -26.04
CA ASP A 168 29.45 -16.18 -26.60
C ASP A 168 28.01 -16.47 -26.15
N TRP A 169 27.69 -17.72 -25.82
CA TRP A 169 26.38 -18.13 -25.33
C TRP A 169 26.13 -17.76 -23.86
N LEU A 170 27.17 -17.40 -23.11
CA LEU A 170 27.12 -17.05 -21.69
C LEU A 170 27.41 -15.57 -21.45
N ARG A 171 28.24 -14.95 -22.29
CA ARG A 171 28.61 -13.53 -22.20
C ARG A 171 27.35 -12.66 -22.10
N GLY A 172 27.27 -11.84 -21.05
CA GLY A 172 26.14 -10.94 -20.79
C GLY A 172 24.88 -11.60 -20.21
N ARG A 173 24.90 -12.91 -19.93
CA ARG A 173 23.79 -13.68 -19.34
C ARG A 173 24.04 -14.14 -17.91
N TYR A 174 25.03 -13.53 -17.24
CA TYR A 174 25.36 -13.80 -15.84
C TYR A 174 25.84 -12.54 -15.12
N ILE A 175 25.75 -12.55 -13.79
CA ILE A 175 26.33 -11.55 -12.90
C ILE A 175 27.01 -12.27 -11.72
N ILE A 176 28.13 -11.72 -11.26
CA ILE A 176 28.87 -12.21 -10.09
C ILE A 176 28.75 -11.18 -8.97
N LEU A 177 28.32 -11.64 -7.80
CA LEU A 177 28.17 -10.87 -6.58
C LEU A 177 29.15 -11.45 -5.53
N PRO A 178 30.33 -10.86 -5.30
CA PRO A 178 31.24 -11.30 -4.25
C PRO A 178 30.67 -11.06 -2.85
N ASN A 179 31.10 -11.90 -1.90
CA ASN A 179 30.83 -11.69 -0.48
C ASN A 179 31.60 -10.46 -0.01
N VAL A 180 30.88 -9.46 0.48
CA VAL A 180 31.46 -8.24 1.04
C VAL A 180 31.02 -8.01 2.48
N THR A 181 30.58 -9.08 3.16
CA THR A 181 30.21 -9.04 4.58
C THR A 181 31.44 -8.71 5.44
N PRO A 182 31.41 -7.66 6.28
CA PRO A 182 32.50 -7.38 7.23
C PRO A 182 32.71 -8.53 8.21
N ASN A 183 33.96 -8.99 8.33
CA ASN A 183 34.32 -10.20 9.08
C ASN A 183 33.51 -11.45 8.67
N GLY A 184 33.02 -11.49 7.43
CA GLY A 184 32.31 -12.62 6.86
C GLY A 184 33.25 -13.77 6.50
N HIS A 185 32.70 -14.98 6.41
CA HIS A 185 33.45 -16.12 5.89
C HIS A 185 33.82 -15.85 4.43
N LYS A 186 35.10 -16.03 4.08
CA LYS A 186 35.62 -15.80 2.71
C LYS A 186 35.09 -14.49 2.08
N THR A 187 35.18 -13.38 2.82
CA THR A 187 34.81 -12.04 2.35
C THR A 187 35.91 -11.35 1.54
N LEU A 188 35.56 -10.50 0.58
CA LEU A 188 36.51 -9.63 -0.14
C LEU A 188 37.02 -8.49 0.74
N LEU A 189 36.28 -8.09 1.78
CA LEU A 189 36.66 -7.02 2.71
C LEU A 189 37.69 -7.50 3.73
N ARG A 190 38.95 -7.59 3.32
CA ARG A 190 40.08 -7.93 4.19
C ARG A 190 41.33 -7.14 3.86
N GLU A 191 42.26 -7.09 4.80
CA GLU A 191 43.57 -6.47 4.56
C GLU A 191 44.28 -7.12 3.36
N SER A 192 45.03 -6.29 2.62
CA SER A 192 45.75 -6.65 1.38
C SER A 192 44.88 -6.93 0.14
N PHE A 193 43.54 -6.79 0.23
CA PHE A 193 42.63 -7.04 -0.90
C PHE A 193 42.20 -5.74 -1.61
N GLN A 194 42.82 -4.59 -1.27
CA GLN A 194 42.48 -3.28 -1.83
C GLN A 194 42.55 -3.25 -3.36
N ALA A 195 43.63 -3.80 -3.95
CA ALA A 195 43.79 -3.84 -5.40
C ALA A 195 42.71 -4.73 -6.05
N LYS A 196 42.42 -5.90 -5.45
CA LYS A 196 41.38 -6.80 -5.94
C LYS A 196 40.00 -6.16 -5.92
N TYR A 197 39.66 -5.44 -4.85
CA TYR A 197 38.40 -4.71 -4.75
C TYR A 197 38.33 -3.56 -5.76
N ARG A 198 39.37 -2.74 -5.86
CA ARG A 198 39.39 -1.58 -6.76
C ARG A 198 39.25 -1.99 -8.22
N ASP A 199 39.94 -3.06 -8.61
CA ASP A 199 40.10 -3.47 -9.99
C ASP A 199 39.02 -4.48 -10.42
N MET A 200 38.15 -4.96 -9.52
CA MET A 200 37.14 -5.96 -9.87
C MET A 200 36.10 -5.40 -10.86
N VAL A 201 35.61 -6.26 -11.76
CA VAL A 201 34.53 -5.92 -12.70
C VAL A 201 33.18 -5.83 -11.98
N ALA A 202 32.94 -6.67 -10.98
CA ALA A 202 31.67 -6.76 -10.24
C ALA A 202 31.19 -5.38 -9.73
N VAL A 203 29.90 -5.09 -9.97
CA VAL A 203 29.26 -3.80 -9.63
C VAL A 203 28.27 -3.91 -8.47
N GLY A 204 28.03 -5.12 -7.99
CA GLY A 204 27.30 -5.40 -6.76
C GLY A 204 28.02 -6.48 -5.95
N GLY A 205 27.61 -6.66 -4.70
CA GLY A 205 28.08 -7.70 -3.79
C GLY A 205 26.99 -8.06 -2.80
N TYR A 206 27.18 -9.12 -2.03
CA TYR A 206 26.17 -9.55 -1.05
C TYR A 206 26.67 -9.46 0.40
N LEU A 207 25.69 -9.41 1.31
CA LEU A 207 25.86 -9.43 2.75
C LEU A 207 25.07 -10.59 3.35
N ASP A 208 25.73 -11.46 4.12
CA ASP A 208 25.13 -12.55 4.91
C ASP A 208 24.37 -12.05 6.15
N LYS A 209 24.12 -10.74 6.22
CA LYS A 209 23.61 -10.01 7.37
C LYS A 209 22.75 -8.84 6.89
N PRO A 210 21.84 -8.32 7.73
CA PRO A 210 21.11 -7.11 7.40
C PRO A 210 22.08 -5.94 7.16
N ILE A 211 21.77 -5.08 6.20
CA ILE A 211 22.58 -3.91 5.86
C ILE A 211 22.70 -2.95 7.04
N ALA A 212 21.70 -2.90 7.92
CA ALA A 212 21.71 -2.11 9.15
C ALA A 212 22.87 -2.48 10.10
N GLU A 213 23.48 -3.66 9.95
CA GLU A 213 24.71 -3.99 10.68
C GLU A 213 25.85 -3.03 10.34
N LEU A 214 25.94 -2.55 9.09
CA LEU A 214 26.97 -1.60 8.65
C LEU A 214 26.89 -0.24 9.35
N ASP A 215 25.73 0.11 9.94
CA ASP A 215 25.56 1.36 10.68
C ASP A 215 26.21 1.31 12.08
N ARG A 216 26.63 0.12 12.54
CA ARG A 216 27.38 -0.01 13.79
C ARG A 216 28.75 0.62 13.66
N GLN A 217 29.15 1.38 14.67
CA GLN A 217 30.40 2.15 14.64
C GLN A 217 31.66 1.31 14.39
N LYS A 218 31.66 0.03 14.80
CA LYS A 218 32.76 -0.92 14.52
C LYS A 218 32.96 -1.23 13.02
N TYR A 219 31.96 -0.99 12.17
CA TYR A 219 31.99 -1.24 10.72
C TYR A 219 32.00 0.06 9.89
N ALA A 220 32.28 1.21 10.52
CA ALA A 220 32.31 2.49 9.84
C ALA A 220 33.35 2.55 8.71
N GLY A 221 34.48 1.83 8.86
CA GLY A 221 35.52 1.72 7.83
C GLY A 221 35.03 0.93 6.62
N GLU A 222 34.47 -0.25 6.84
CA GLU A 222 33.91 -1.12 5.80
C GLU A 222 32.75 -0.45 5.08
N LYS A 223 31.85 0.22 5.81
CA LYS A 223 30.78 1.02 5.21
C LYS A 223 31.35 2.08 4.28
N ARG A 224 32.37 2.82 4.73
CA ARG A 224 33.04 3.84 3.91
C ARG A 224 33.70 3.25 2.66
N ILE A 225 34.26 2.04 2.73
CA ILE A 225 34.80 1.32 1.56
C ILE A 225 33.69 1.00 0.55
N LEU A 226 32.58 0.41 1.01
CA LEU A 226 31.45 0.01 0.17
C LEU A 226 30.73 1.21 -0.47
N GLU A 227 30.75 2.36 0.20
CA GLU A 227 30.23 3.64 -0.31
C GLU A 227 31.18 4.34 -1.29
N GLY A 228 32.40 3.84 -1.49
CA GLY A 228 33.43 4.43 -2.35
C GLY A 228 34.13 5.65 -1.73
N GLY A 229 34.09 5.79 -0.41
CA GLY A 229 34.68 6.92 0.33
C GLY A 229 36.12 6.70 0.83
N ASP A 230 36.68 5.51 0.68
CA ASP A 230 38.06 5.18 1.07
C ASP A 230 38.99 5.13 -0.14
N THR A 231 39.97 6.03 -0.19
CA THR A 231 40.87 6.17 -1.34
C THR A 231 41.80 4.98 -1.56
N ASN A 232 42.09 4.19 -0.53
CA ASN A 232 42.95 3.01 -0.66
C ASN A 232 42.22 1.88 -1.38
N TRP A 233 40.90 1.80 -1.21
CA TRP A 233 40.02 0.82 -1.85
C TRP A 233 39.42 1.33 -3.18
N GLY A 234 39.64 2.60 -3.50
CA GLY A 234 39.14 3.26 -4.71
C GLY A 234 37.76 3.89 -4.51
N SER A 235 37.31 4.63 -5.52
CA SER A 235 36.04 5.38 -5.47
C SER A 235 34.82 4.56 -5.90
N LYS A 236 34.97 3.23 -5.99
CA LYS A 236 33.92 2.35 -6.49
C LYS A 236 32.90 2.07 -5.39
N ARG A 237 31.70 2.62 -5.56
CA ARG A 237 30.55 2.25 -4.74
C ARG A 237 29.97 0.92 -5.22
N LEU A 238 29.65 0.04 -4.29
CA LEU A 238 28.99 -1.24 -4.56
C LEU A 238 27.51 -1.19 -4.19
N ALA A 239 26.69 -1.76 -5.06
CA ALA A 239 25.34 -2.13 -4.69
C ALA A 239 25.35 -3.38 -3.81
N LEU A 240 24.58 -3.38 -2.73
CA LEU A 240 24.59 -4.45 -1.74
C LEU A 240 23.27 -5.22 -1.78
N PHE A 241 23.35 -6.55 -1.84
CA PHE A 241 22.21 -7.44 -1.67
C PHE A 241 22.31 -8.13 -0.31
N GLN A 242 21.31 -7.94 0.54
CA GLN A 242 21.15 -8.74 1.75
C GLN A 242 20.62 -10.10 1.35
N THR A 243 21.20 -11.17 1.90
CA THR A 243 20.84 -12.54 1.62
C THR A 243 20.52 -13.30 2.90
N SER A 244 19.62 -14.28 2.82
CA SER A 244 19.29 -15.11 3.99
C SER A 244 20.24 -16.26 4.23
N ASP A 245 21.00 -16.66 3.20
CA ASP A 245 21.77 -17.91 3.20
C ASP A 245 20.92 -19.10 3.67
N ALA A 246 19.67 -19.19 3.16
CA ALA A 246 18.68 -20.10 3.70
C ALA A 246 19.04 -21.58 3.46
N ARG A 247 19.12 -22.35 4.55
CA ARG A 247 19.52 -23.77 4.56
C ARG A 247 18.60 -24.67 5.41
N LYS A 248 17.42 -24.19 5.81
CA LYS A 248 16.53 -24.92 6.75
C LYS A 248 15.32 -25.55 6.07
N ALA A 249 15.03 -26.79 6.43
CA ALA A 249 13.88 -27.55 5.93
C ALA A 249 12.52 -26.97 6.31
N ASP A 250 12.45 -26.19 7.40
CA ASP A 250 11.23 -25.50 7.84
C ASP A 250 11.00 -24.14 7.15
N PHE A 251 11.91 -23.72 6.26
CA PHE A 251 11.91 -22.43 5.58
C PHE A 251 11.91 -21.20 6.50
N SER A 252 12.28 -21.35 7.78
CA SER A 252 12.22 -20.27 8.78
C SER A 252 13.19 -19.11 8.50
N THR A 253 14.30 -19.38 7.80
CA THR A 253 15.27 -18.34 7.40
C THR A 253 15.02 -17.77 6.01
N LEU A 254 14.18 -18.43 5.18
CA LEU A 254 13.95 -18.03 3.78
C LEU A 254 13.43 -16.59 3.70
N GLY A 255 14.15 -15.73 2.98
CA GLY A 255 13.78 -14.32 2.83
C GLY A 255 13.83 -13.51 4.13
N GLN A 256 14.48 -13.99 5.19
CA GLN A 256 14.68 -13.21 6.43
C GLN A 256 15.45 -11.91 6.15
N HIS A 257 16.42 -11.99 5.25
CA HIS A 257 17.13 -10.85 4.69
C HIS A 257 16.95 -10.90 3.19
N ALA A 258 16.21 -9.92 2.66
CA ALA A 258 15.87 -9.84 1.24
C ALA A 258 16.12 -8.42 0.76
N THR A 259 16.28 -8.28 -0.55
CA THR A 259 16.52 -6.99 -1.21
C THR A 259 15.44 -6.77 -2.25
N TRP A 260 14.85 -5.58 -2.29
CA TRP A 260 13.94 -5.19 -3.35
C TRP A 260 14.73 -4.69 -4.54
N VAL A 261 14.48 -5.28 -5.71
CA VAL A 261 15.22 -4.97 -6.92
C VAL A 261 14.24 -4.65 -8.04
N LYS A 262 14.51 -3.57 -8.77
CA LYS A 262 13.62 -3.06 -9.81
C LYS A 262 14.08 -3.48 -11.21
N TRP A 263 13.26 -4.29 -11.88
CA TRP A 263 13.50 -4.71 -13.27
C TRP A 263 12.19 -4.85 -14.07
N ALA A 264 12.32 -4.83 -15.39
CA ALA A 264 11.21 -5.17 -16.30
C ALA A 264 11.25 -6.65 -16.68
N ASN A 265 12.44 -7.17 -17.01
CA ASN A 265 12.70 -8.58 -17.27
C ASN A 265 13.80 -9.08 -16.31
N PRO A 266 13.63 -10.27 -15.70
CA PRO A 266 14.57 -10.82 -14.72
C PRO A 266 15.81 -11.43 -15.39
N THR A 267 16.75 -10.56 -15.81
CA THR A 267 18.02 -10.95 -16.43
C THR A 267 19.19 -10.52 -15.55
N ALA A 268 20.33 -11.17 -15.71
CA ALA A 268 21.56 -10.77 -15.05
C ALA A 268 21.97 -9.33 -15.41
N GLU A 269 21.76 -8.92 -16.67
CA GLU A 269 21.96 -7.53 -17.08
C GLU A 269 21.01 -6.57 -16.36
N ALA A 270 19.75 -6.96 -16.11
CA ALA A 270 18.84 -6.13 -15.34
C ALA A 270 19.28 -5.96 -13.88
N ILE A 271 19.83 -7.02 -13.26
CA ILE A 271 20.45 -6.92 -11.92
C ILE A 271 21.67 -5.99 -11.98
N ARG A 272 22.53 -6.11 -13.01
CA ARG A 272 23.68 -5.22 -13.21
C ARG A 272 23.26 -3.75 -13.34
N GLN A 273 22.23 -3.46 -14.13
CA GLN A 273 21.66 -2.12 -14.27
C GLN A 273 21.05 -1.62 -12.96
N ALA A 274 20.43 -2.51 -12.17
CA ALA A 274 19.96 -2.17 -10.83
C ALA A 274 21.12 -1.78 -9.91
N CYS A 275 22.26 -2.48 -9.97
CA CYS A 275 23.45 -2.11 -9.21
C CYS A 275 23.99 -0.73 -9.60
N LEU A 276 24.10 -0.47 -10.91
CA LEU A 276 24.60 0.80 -11.43
C LEU A 276 23.68 1.99 -11.09
N ALA A 277 22.38 1.75 -10.98
CA ALA A 277 21.37 2.75 -10.64
C ALA A 277 20.72 2.48 -9.27
N GLN A 278 21.51 2.00 -8.30
CA GLN A 278 21.04 1.46 -7.01
C GLN A 278 20.06 2.36 -6.27
N GLU A 279 20.24 3.69 -6.30
CA GLU A 279 19.37 4.65 -5.59
C GLU A 279 17.91 4.63 -6.08
N SER A 280 17.69 4.19 -7.32
CA SER A 280 16.35 4.14 -7.93
C SER A 280 15.84 2.72 -8.16
N ARG A 281 16.70 1.71 -8.00
CA ARG A 281 16.42 0.32 -8.40
C ARG A 281 16.71 -0.72 -7.34
N ILE A 282 17.37 -0.37 -6.25
CA ILE A 282 17.62 -1.27 -5.13
C ILE A 282 17.09 -0.62 -3.87
N SER A 283 16.34 -1.37 -3.08
CA SER A 283 15.90 -0.94 -1.75
C SER A 283 16.05 -2.09 -0.77
N HIS A 284 16.56 -1.77 0.42
CA HIS A 284 16.73 -2.73 1.51
C HIS A 284 15.48 -2.84 2.39
N ASP A 285 14.58 -1.87 2.26
CA ASP A 285 13.27 -1.81 2.91
C ASP A 285 12.15 -1.94 1.86
N SER A 286 10.91 -2.11 2.32
CA SER A 286 9.74 -2.11 1.43
C SER A 286 9.65 -0.78 0.69
N PRO A 287 9.69 -0.75 -0.65
CA PRO A 287 9.67 0.49 -1.41
C PRO A 287 8.31 1.18 -1.27
N ALA A 288 8.35 2.50 -1.08
CA ALA A 288 7.13 3.31 -1.09
C ALA A 288 6.56 3.38 -2.52
N MET A 289 5.34 2.87 -2.69
CA MET A 289 4.61 2.92 -3.95
C MET A 289 3.48 3.96 -3.86
N PRO A 290 3.19 4.68 -4.96
CA PRO A 290 2.09 5.64 -4.97
C PRO A 290 0.76 4.92 -4.84
N ASN A 291 -0.13 5.47 -4.02
CA ASN A 291 -1.51 5.01 -3.82
C ASN A 291 -2.49 5.64 -4.82
N VAL A 292 -2.04 6.63 -5.60
CA VAL A 292 -2.79 7.26 -6.68
C VAL A 292 -1.91 7.37 -7.92
N TRP A 293 -2.32 6.77 -9.03
CA TRP A 293 -1.60 6.90 -10.31
C TRP A 293 -2.54 6.68 -11.50
N VAL A 294 -2.10 7.10 -12.68
CA VAL A 294 -2.73 6.74 -13.95
C VAL A 294 -2.14 5.41 -14.41
N SER A 295 -2.95 4.37 -14.56
CA SER A 295 -2.51 3.03 -14.97
C SER A 295 -2.63 2.77 -16.46
N ARG A 296 -3.53 3.47 -17.17
CA ARG A 296 -3.74 3.27 -18.61
C ARG A 296 -4.39 4.48 -19.26
N VAL A 297 -4.03 4.74 -20.51
CA VAL A 297 -4.68 5.74 -21.37
C VAL A 297 -5.14 5.08 -22.66
N VAL A 298 -6.41 5.28 -22.99
CA VAL A 298 -7.02 4.79 -24.23
C VAL A 298 -7.54 5.98 -25.02
N VAL A 299 -7.12 6.11 -26.26
CA VAL A 299 -7.70 7.03 -27.24
C VAL A 299 -8.38 6.15 -28.29
N SER A 300 -9.71 6.19 -28.34
CA SER A 300 -10.48 5.32 -29.24
C SER A 300 -10.10 5.47 -30.70
N ASN A 301 -9.90 6.71 -31.16
CA ASN A 301 -9.36 7.03 -32.48
C ASN A 301 -8.80 8.47 -32.51
N SER A 302 -7.92 8.78 -33.46
CA SER A 302 -7.39 10.13 -33.68
C SER A 302 -6.88 10.27 -35.12
N LYS A 303 -7.03 11.46 -35.70
CA LYS A 303 -6.64 11.79 -37.08
C LYS A 303 -5.27 11.26 -37.51
N PHE A 304 -4.27 11.37 -36.63
CA PHE A 304 -2.88 11.05 -36.98
C PHE A 304 -2.26 9.92 -36.16
N MET A 305 -2.87 9.48 -35.06
CA MET A 305 -2.36 8.38 -34.23
C MET A 305 -3.18 7.09 -34.37
N GLY A 306 -4.39 7.15 -34.94
CA GLY A 306 -5.34 6.05 -34.85
C GLY A 306 -5.75 5.77 -33.40
N ARG A 307 -6.06 4.50 -33.10
CA ARG A 307 -6.33 4.04 -31.73
C ARG A 307 -5.02 3.99 -30.94
N VAL A 308 -5.02 4.57 -29.74
CA VAL A 308 -3.91 4.51 -28.79
C VAL A 308 -4.39 3.76 -27.55
N ASP A 309 -3.58 2.84 -27.05
CA ASP A 309 -3.91 2.02 -25.89
C ASP A 309 -2.61 1.68 -25.17
N VAL A 310 -2.32 2.40 -24.08
CA VAL A 310 -1.02 2.38 -23.42
C VAL A 310 -1.20 2.22 -21.92
N ALA A 311 -0.62 1.16 -21.36
CA ALA A 311 -0.45 1.00 -19.92
C ALA A 311 0.71 1.90 -19.44
N LEU A 312 0.55 2.49 -18.25
CA LEU A 312 1.49 3.41 -17.64
C LEU A 312 1.98 2.85 -16.31
N ASN A 313 3.29 3.00 -16.08
CA ASN A 313 3.93 2.55 -14.86
C ASN A 313 3.55 3.46 -13.67
N PRO A 314 3.27 2.89 -12.48
CA PRO A 314 2.86 3.66 -11.30
C PRO A 314 3.91 4.68 -10.85
N GLN A 315 5.21 4.41 -11.07
CA GLN A 315 6.27 5.28 -10.58
C GLN A 315 6.73 6.30 -11.64
N TYR A 316 7.04 5.85 -12.85
CA TYR A 316 7.55 6.73 -13.89
C TYR A 316 7.31 6.19 -15.30
N THR A 317 6.70 7.03 -16.15
CA THR A 317 6.57 6.75 -17.59
C THR A 317 7.14 7.91 -18.40
N ALA A 318 8.00 7.59 -19.38
CA ALA A 318 8.52 8.53 -20.36
C ALA A 318 8.04 8.19 -21.76
N LEU A 319 7.48 9.17 -22.47
CA LEU A 319 7.13 9.04 -23.89
C LEU A 319 8.30 9.54 -24.75
N ILE A 320 8.94 8.65 -25.51
CA ILE A 320 10.14 8.94 -26.30
C ILE A 320 9.83 8.70 -27.79
N GLY A 321 10.44 9.51 -28.68
CA GLY A 321 10.24 9.40 -30.12
C GLY A 321 10.54 10.70 -30.88
N GLY A 322 10.65 10.61 -32.21
CA GLY A 322 10.96 11.74 -33.09
C GLY A 322 9.92 12.86 -33.08
N ARG A 323 10.22 14.01 -33.69
CA ARG A 323 9.26 15.13 -33.80
C ARG A 323 8.01 14.66 -34.56
N GLY A 324 6.82 15.08 -34.10
CA GLY A 324 5.55 14.79 -34.78
C GLY A 324 4.92 13.43 -34.46
N THR A 325 5.56 12.56 -33.68
CA THR A 325 5.04 11.22 -33.33
C THR A 325 3.87 11.21 -32.33
N GLY A 326 3.30 12.37 -31.98
CA GLY A 326 2.13 12.44 -31.09
C GLY A 326 2.40 12.41 -29.58
N LYS A 327 3.67 12.42 -29.11
CA LYS A 327 4.01 12.40 -27.66
C LYS A 327 3.27 13.45 -26.84
N SER A 328 3.38 14.72 -27.22
CA SER A 328 2.69 15.83 -26.54
C SER A 328 1.18 15.74 -26.70
N THR A 329 0.70 15.21 -27.82
CA THR A 329 -0.73 15.00 -28.07
C THR A 329 -1.33 14.02 -27.07
N VAL A 330 -0.64 12.90 -26.78
CA VAL A 330 -1.11 11.93 -25.76
C VAL A 330 -1.24 12.60 -24.39
N LEU A 331 -0.25 13.42 -24.00
CA LEU A 331 -0.31 14.17 -22.74
C LEU A 331 -1.45 15.20 -22.74
N ASP A 332 -1.67 15.90 -23.85
CA ASP A 332 -2.77 16.86 -23.99
C ASP A 332 -4.15 16.18 -23.95
N TYR A 333 -4.29 14.97 -24.51
CA TYR A 333 -5.50 14.16 -24.43
C TYR A 333 -5.77 13.66 -23.01
N LEU A 334 -4.73 13.19 -22.30
CA LEU A 334 -4.83 12.80 -20.89
C LEU A 334 -5.31 13.97 -20.04
N ARG A 335 -4.68 15.14 -20.17
CA ARG A 335 -5.09 16.36 -19.47
C ARG A 335 -6.53 16.76 -19.78
N TRP A 336 -6.93 16.66 -21.05
CA TRP A 336 -8.27 16.99 -21.48
C TRP A 336 -9.31 16.04 -20.88
N ALA A 337 -9.04 14.74 -20.89
CA ALA A 337 -9.94 13.73 -20.32
C ALA A 337 -10.09 13.89 -18.80
N LEU A 338 -9.01 14.24 -18.10
CA LEU A 338 -9.01 14.53 -16.67
C LEU A 338 -9.52 15.93 -16.31
N CYS A 339 -10.09 16.65 -17.29
CA CYS A 339 -10.64 17.98 -17.10
C CYS A 339 -9.64 18.99 -16.51
N ASP A 340 -8.34 18.85 -16.80
CA ASP A 340 -7.34 19.81 -16.36
C ASP A 340 -7.58 21.17 -17.02
N GLN A 341 -7.81 22.19 -16.19
CA GLN A 341 -8.04 23.55 -16.62
C GLN A 341 -6.98 24.49 -16.01
N PRO A 342 -5.85 24.77 -16.69
CA PRO A 342 -4.87 25.76 -16.23
C PRO A 342 -5.51 27.16 -16.15
N ALA A 343 -5.00 28.10 -15.35
CA ALA A 343 -5.57 29.43 -15.19
C ALA A 343 -5.80 30.13 -16.56
N ARG A 344 -6.86 30.95 -16.64
CA ARG A 344 -7.17 31.69 -17.88
C ARG A 344 -6.03 32.63 -18.23
N ALA A 345 -5.68 32.70 -19.51
CA ALA A 345 -4.73 33.70 -19.97
C ALA A 345 -5.36 35.11 -19.90
N THR A 346 -4.57 36.11 -19.51
CA THR A 346 -4.91 37.53 -19.53
C THR A 346 -4.29 38.22 -20.75
N GLU A 347 -4.73 39.45 -21.05
CA GLU A 347 -4.26 40.21 -22.23
C GLU A 347 -2.75 40.51 -22.19
N ASP A 348 -2.13 40.48 -21.01
CA ASP A 348 -0.69 40.70 -20.79
C ASP A 348 0.19 39.45 -21.03
N ASP A 349 -0.39 38.31 -21.40
CA ASP A 349 0.36 37.06 -21.59
C ASP A 349 1.05 36.97 -22.97
N GLU A 350 2.39 36.90 -22.99
CA GLU A 350 3.16 36.61 -24.21
C GLU A 350 3.03 35.14 -24.69
N VAL A 351 2.45 34.26 -23.88
CA VAL A 351 2.31 32.81 -24.16
C VAL A 351 0.86 32.48 -24.53
N ALA A 352 0.66 31.83 -25.68
CA ALA A 352 -0.65 31.39 -26.14
C ALA A 352 -1.37 30.50 -25.10
N ASP A 353 -2.65 30.80 -24.83
CA ASP A 353 -3.48 30.09 -23.86
C ASP A 353 -3.48 28.56 -24.10
N PRO A 354 -2.94 27.76 -23.16
CA PRO A 354 -2.95 26.31 -23.24
C PRO A 354 -4.35 25.71 -23.49
N ARG A 355 -5.41 26.34 -22.96
CA ARG A 355 -6.80 25.89 -23.15
C ARG A 355 -7.24 26.03 -24.60
N VAL A 356 -6.92 27.16 -25.25
CA VAL A 356 -7.26 27.40 -26.66
C VAL A 356 -6.55 26.38 -27.54
N ARG A 357 -5.27 26.12 -27.27
CA ARG A 357 -4.49 25.11 -27.99
C ARG A 357 -5.08 23.71 -27.84
N GLN A 358 -5.42 23.30 -26.61
CA GLN A 358 -6.01 21.99 -26.35
C GLN A 358 -7.39 21.83 -27.03
N ARG A 359 -8.25 22.85 -26.97
CA ARG A 359 -9.55 22.84 -27.68
C ARG A 359 -9.40 22.71 -29.19
N LYS A 360 -8.48 23.48 -29.80
CA LYS A 360 -8.16 23.37 -31.23
C LYS A 360 -7.64 21.98 -31.59
N LEU A 361 -6.79 21.39 -30.74
CA LEU A 361 -6.29 20.04 -30.92
C LEU A 361 -7.44 19.02 -30.92
N VAL A 362 -8.28 19.00 -29.88
CA VAL A 362 -9.42 18.06 -29.77
C VAL A 362 -10.38 18.21 -30.94
N ALA A 363 -10.74 19.45 -31.29
CA ALA A 363 -11.65 19.75 -32.40
C ALA A 363 -11.10 19.29 -33.76
N ALA A 364 -9.79 19.42 -33.98
CA ALA A 364 -9.17 19.04 -35.26
C ALA A 364 -8.84 17.54 -35.37
N THR A 365 -8.76 16.82 -34.25
CA THR A 365 -8.14 15.48 -34.22
C THR A 365 -9.02 14.36 -33.69
N LEU A 366 -9.89 14.64 -32.71
CA LEU A 366 -10.77 13.66 -32.09
C LEU A 366 -12.21 13.80 -32.61
N LYS A 367 -12.73 15.03 -32.66
CA LYS A 367 -14.12 15.31 -33.06
C LYS A 367 -14.50 14.79 -34.46
N PRO A 368 -13.65 14.86 -35.51
CA PRO A 368 -13.98 14.33 -36.83
C PRO A 368 -14.19 12.81 -36.87
N TYR A 369 -13.79 12.10 -35.82
CA TYR A 369 -13.86 10.64 -35.72
C TYR A 369 -14.83 10.16 -34.63
N ASP A 370 -15.62 11.06 -34.04
CA ASP A 370 -16.47 10.79 -32.88
C ASP A 370 -15.71 10.08 -31.75
N ALA A 371 -14.44 10.46 -31.56
CA ALA A 371 -13.55 9.79 -30.64
C ALA A 371 -13.80 10.20 -29.19
N HIS A 372 -13.53 9.28 -28.27
CA HIS A 372 -13.41 9.51 -26.83
C HIS A 372 -12.01 9.13 -26.33
N VAL A 373 -11.65 9.69 -25.18
CA VAL A 373 -10.44 9.37 -24.42
C VAL A 373 -10.84 8.76 -23.08
N GLU A 374 -10.25 7.63 -22.72
CA GLU A 374 -10.39 7.00 -21.41
C GLU A 374 -9.07 7.09 -20.64
N VAL A 375 -9.18 7.44 -19.37
CA VAL A 375 -8.06 7.47 -18.44
C VAL A 375 -8.40 6.57 -17.28
N HIS A 376 -7.64 5.49 -17.12
CA HIS A 376 -7.74 4.60 -15.99
C HIS A 376 -6.78 5.08 -14.91
N CYS A 377 -7.31 5.31 -13.73
CA CYS A 377 -6.54 5.66 -12.55
C CYS A 377 -6.78 4.64 -11.47
N VAL A 378 -5.79 4.40 -10.62
CA VAL A 378 -5.96 3.63 -9.40
C VAL A 378 -5.93 4.60 -8.24
N ILE A 379 -6.90 4.49 -7.34
CA ILE A 379 -6.99 5.28 -6.11
C ILE A 379 -7.18 4.31 -4.97
N ASN A 380 -6.19 4.20 -4.09
CA ASN A 380 -6.21 3.30 -2.94
C ASN A 380 -6.58 1.84 -3.32
N GLY A 381 -6.04 1.35 -4.44
CA GLY A 381 -6.30 0.01 -4.97
C GLY A 381 -7.58 -0.14 -5.80
N ILE A 382 -8.43 0.89 -5.89
CA ILE A 382 -9.67 0.85 -6.67
C ILE A 382 -9.45 1.53 -8.03
N THR A 383 -9.77 0.81 -9.10
CA THR A 383 -9.70 1.36 -10.46
C THR A 383 -10.87 2.32 -10.72
N HIS A 384 -10.55 3.52 -11.19
CA HIS A 384 -11.48 4.55 -11.64
C HIS A 384 -11.22 4.82 -13.12
N VAL A 385 -12.27 4.87 -13.95
CA VAL A 385 -12.15 5.12 -15.38
C VAL A 385 -12.92 6.39 -15.74
N VAL A 386 -12.18 7.40 -16.18
CA VAL A 386 -12.74 8.66 -16.70
C VAL A 386 -12.81 8.56 -18.20
N ARG A 387 -14.01 8.62 -18.79
CA ARG A 387 -14.22 8.66 -20.24
C ARG A 387 -14.75 10.02 -20.64
N ARG A 388 -14.10 10.68 -21.60
CA ARG A 388 -14.55 11.96 -22.15
C ARG A 388 -14.77 11.90 -23.66
N HIS A 389 -15.96 12.31 -24.11
CA HIS A 389 -16.35 12.29 -25.52
C HIS A 389 -16.00 13.61 -26.22
N ALA A 390 -15.38 13.55 -27.42
CA ALA A 390 -14.89 14.76 -28.09
C ALA A 390 -16.00 15.57 -28.80
N ASN A 391 -17.16 14.96 -29.05
CA ASN A 391 -18.22 15.58 -29.81
C ASN A 391 -18.96 16.66 -29.01
N ASP A 392 -19.45 16.27 -27.82
CA ASP A 392 -20.24 17.08 -26.89
C ASP A 392 -19.50 17.43 -25.60
N GLY A 393 -18.34 16.81 -25.33
CA GLY A 393 -17.55 17.04 -24.14
C GLY A 393 -18.05 16.30 -22.89
N THR A 394 -19.05 15.41 -23.03
CA THR A 394 -19.62 14.62 -21.92
C THR A 394 -18.55 13.80 -21.22
N VAL A 395 -18.66 13.73 -19.89
CA VAL A 395 -17.72 13.03 -19.01
C VAL A 395 -18.47 11.95 -18.26
N HIS A 396 -17.97 10.72 -18.39
CA HIS A 396 -18.45 9.57 -17.64
C HIS A 396 -17.38 9.09 -16.66
N LEU A 397 -17.80 8.64 -15.48
CA LEU A 397 -16.95 8.01 -14.48
C LEU A 397 -17.45 6.59 -14.22
N LYS A 398 -16.54 5.63 -14.19
CA LYS A 398 -16.77 4.28 -13.68
C LYS A 398 -15.86 4.05 -12.48
N VAL A 399 -16.40 3.50 -11.38
CA VAL A 399 -15.66 3.16 -10.16
C VAL A 399 -15.71 1.66 -9.92
N GLY A 400 -14.54 1.02 -9.83
CA GLY A 400 -14.42 -0.42 -9.67
C GLY A 400 -15.19 -1.19 -10.75
N GLU A 401 -16.03 -2.13 -10.31
CA GLU A 401 -16.92 -2.93 -11.17
C GLU A 401 -18.25 -2.25 -11.51
N GLY A 402 -18.45 -0.99 -11.09
CA GLY A 402 -19.65 -0.23 -11.39
C GLY A 402 -19.87 0.03 -12.89
N GLN A 403 -21.00 0.66 -13.20
CA GLN A 403 -21.29 1.14 -14.56
C GLN A 403 -20.74 2.55 -14.76
N PHE A 404 -20.70 3.00 -16.02
CA PHE A 404 -20.38 4.39 -16.33
C PHE A 404 -21.56 5.28 -15.99
N GLU A 405 -21.31 6.34 -15.24
CA GLU A 405 -22.29 7.35 -14.85
C GLU A 405 -21.84 8.75 -15.29
N ASN A 406 -22.79 9.65 -15.52
CA ASN A 406 -22.49 11.05 -15.82
C ASN A 406 -21.77 11.71 -14.64
N ALA A 407 -20.66 12.40 -14.93
CA ALA A 407 -19.86 13.10 -13.93
C ALA A 407 -19.66 14.56 -14.32
N ALA A 408 -19.72 15.46 -13.33
CA ALA A 408 -19.34 16.84 -13.51
C ALA A 408 -17.81 16.99 -13.60
N GLU A 409 -17.31 17.94 -14.41
CA GLU A 409 -15.86 18.17 -14.54
C GLU A 409 -15.17 18.45 -13.19
N ALA A 410 -15.83 19.21 -12.31
CA ALA A 410 -15.32 19.53 -10.97
C ALA A 410 -15.14 18.28 -10.09
N ALA A 411 -16.00 17.27 -10.25
CA ALA A 411 -15.88 16.01 -9.51
C ALA A 411 -14.64 15.24 -9.95
N ILE A 412 -14.33 15.22 -11.25
CA ILE A 412 -13.10 14.59 -11.78
C ILE A 412 -11.85 15.30 -11.26
N GLN A 413 -11.85 16.64 -11.27
CA GLN A 413 -10.71 17.44 -10.80
C GLN A 413 -10.41 17.22 -9.30
N SER A 414 -11.46 17.09 -8.48
CA SER A 414 -11.31 16.80 -7.05
C SER A 414 -10.85 15.36 -6.80
N LEU A 415 -11.37 14.40 -7.58
CA LEU A 415 -11.02 12.99 -7.45
C LEU A 415 -9.58 12.69 -7.87
N LEU A 416 -9.14 13.31 -8.98
CA LEU A 416 -7.84 13.08 -9.61
C LEU A 416 -7.10 14.41 -9.84
N PRO A 417 -6.57 15.01 -8.77
CA PRO A 417 -5.85 16.27 -8.87
C PRO A 417 -4.53 16.03 -9.60
N ILE A 418 -4.47 16.39 -10.88
CA ILE A 418 -3.24 16.32 -11.68
C ILE A 418 -2.49 17.64 -11.72
N GLN A 419 -1.16 17.51 -11.70
CA GLN A 419 -0.22 18.59 -11.94
C GLN A 419 0.37 18.41 -13.34
N ALA A 420 -0.01 19.29 -14.26
CA ALA A 420 0.38 19.18 -15.65
C ALA A 420 0.80 20.54 -16.21
N TYR A 421 1.98 20.57 -16.83
CA TYR A 421 2.56 21.80 -17.36
C TYR A 421 2.90 21.61 -18.84
N SER A 422 2.35 22.48 -19.68
CA SER A 422 2.71 22.60 -21.08
C SER A 422 4.12 23.17 -21.27
N GLN A 423 4.65 23.05 -22.48
CA GLN A 423 5.89 23.71 -22.87
C GLN A 423 5.83 25.22 -22.57
N LYS A 424 6.83 25.74 -21.86
CA LYS A 424 6.93 27.13 -21.36
C LYS A 424 5.85 27.56 -20.34
N GLN A 425 5.03 26.65 -19.83
CA GLN A 425 4.03 27.01 -18.80
C GLN A 425 4.69 27.28 -17.44
N LEU A 426 5.73 26.51 -17.07
CA LEU A 426 6.44 26.72 -15.80
C LEU A 426 7.08 28.12 -15.69
N SER A 427 7.58 28.68 -16.80
CA SER A 427 8.14 30.05 -16.81
C SER A 427 7.10 31.13 -16.57
N SER A 428 5.81 30.86 -16.79
CA SER A 428 4.71 31.79 -16.50
C SER A 428 4.08 31.58 -15.12
N VAL A 429 4.42 30.51 -14.39
CA VAL A 429 3.82 30.22 -13.07
C VAL A 429 4.16 31.29 -12.05
N SER A 430 5.40 31.78 -12.04
CA SER A 430 5.85 32.84 -11.12
C SER A 430 5.18 34.19 -11.33
N ILE A 431 4.60 34.41 -12.51
CA ILE A 431 3.95 35.68 -12.89
C ILE A 431 2.44 35.63 -12.57
N ARG A 432 1.88 34.44 -12.37
CA ARG A 432 0.43 34.22 -12.18
C ARG A 432 0.14 33.78 -10.76
N VAL A 433 -0.47 34.66 -9.97
CA VAL A 433 -0.82 34.37 -8.57
C VAL A 433 -1.72 33.13 -8.44
N GLU A 434 -2.70 32.96 -9.33
CA GLU A 434 -3.58 31.79 -9.32
C GLU A 434 -2.84 30.47 -9.62
N GLU A 435 -1.92 30.47 -10.59
CA GLU A 435 -1.10 29.29 -10.91
C GLU A 435 -0.09 28.99 -9.80
N LEU A 436 0.51 30.03 -9.21
CA LEU A 436 1.40 29.89 -8.07
C LEU A 436 0.66 29.31 -6.86
N LEU A 437 -0.56 29.81 -6.58
CA LEU A 437 -1.42 29.26 -5.54
C LEU A 437 -1.77 27.81 -5.83
N ARG A 438 -2.18 27.48 -7.06
CA ARG A 438 -2.46 26.09 -7.47
C ARG A 438 -1.22 25.19 -7.33
N PHE A 439 -0.04 25.68 -7.73
CA PHE A 439 1.24 24.97 -7.61
C PHE A 439 1.56 24.64 -6.16
N LEU A 440 1.32 25.58 -5.23
CA LEU A 440 1.57 25.42 -3.81
C LEU A 440 0.50 24.56 -3.11
N THR A 441 -0.77 24.70 -3.49
CA THR A 441 -1.88 24.02 -2.79
C THR A 441 -2.18 22.63 -3.34
N SER A 442 -1.95 22.37 -4.63
CA SER A 442 -2.25 21.08 -5.24
C SER A 442 -1.56 19.88 -4.55
N PRO A 443 -0.27 19.95 -4.15
CA PRO A 443 0.37 18.85 -3.41
C PRO A 443 -0.28 18.54 -2.06
N ILE A 444 -0.84 19.56 -1.40
CA ILE A 444 -1.39 19.50 -0.04
C ILE A 444 -2.92 19.59 -0.02
N GLN A 445 -3.59 19.43 -1.17
CA GLN A 445 -5.02 19.73 -1.29
C GLN A 445 -5.87 18.85 -0.37
N ARG A 446 -5.51 17.58 -0.20
CA ARG A 446 -6.17 16.67 0.75
C ARG A 446 -6.04 17.14 2.19
N GLU A 447 -4.87 17.63 2.59
CA GLU A 447 -4.65 18.16 3.94
C GLU A 447 -5.50 19.42 4.17
N LEU A 448 -5.60 20.29 3.16
CA LEU A 448 -6.44 21.49 3.22
C LEU A 448 -7.93 21.15 3.31
N GLU A 449 -8.40 20.15 2.56
CA GLU A 449 -9.77 19.66 2.61
C GLU A 449 -10.09 19.06 3.99
N GLU A 450 -9.17 18.28 4.55
CA GLU A 450 -9.31 17.69 5.89
C GLU A 450 -9.40 18.76 6.97
N ILE A 451 -8.49 19.74 6.94
CA ILE A 451 -8.55 20.90 7.85
C ILE A 451 -9.87 21.66 7.68
N GLY A 452 -10.34 21.82 6.44
CA GLY A 452 -11.63 22.45 6.13
C GLY A 452 -12.82 21.72 6.76
N ARG A 453 -12.81 20.38 6.70
CA ARG A 453 -13.83 19.52 7.31
C ARG A 453 -13.80 19.63 8.84
N GLN A 454 -12.63 19.51 9.45
CA GLN A 454 -12.45 19.66 10.91
C GLN A 454 -12.93 21.04 11.38
N ARG A 455 -12.63 22.10 10.62
CA ARG A 455 -13.13 23.45 10.91
C ARG A 455 -14.66 23.50 10.91
N GLN A 456 -15.32 22.89 9.91
CA GLN A 456 -16.79 22.86 9.86
C GLN A 456 -17.40 22.09 11.04
N GLU A 457 -16.79 20.98 11.43
CA GLU A 457 -17.20 20.21 12.60
C GLU A 457 -17.14 21.05 13.88
N VAL A 458 -16.02 21.74 14.12
CA VAL A 458 -15.84 22.64 15.27
C VAL A 458 -16.88 23.77 15.25
N VAL A 459 -17.14 24.37 14.09
CA VAL A 459 -18.18 25.41 13.93
C VAL A 459 -19.57 24.85 14.28
N GLY A 460 -19.88 23.62 13.86
CA GLY A 460 -21.13 22.94 14.20
C GLY A 460 -21.28 22.77 15.72
N ARG A 461 -20.24 22.24 16.38
CA ARG A 461 -20.21 22.05 17.84
C ARG A 461 -20.35 23.36 18.61
N LEU A 462 -19.72 24.44 18.14
CA LEU A 462 -19.86 25.76 18.76
C LEU A 462 -21.31 26.28 18.72
N ARG A 463 -21.99 26.10 17.58
CA ARG A 463 -23.40 26.50 17.43
C ARG A 463 -24.31 25.70 18.37
N GLU A 464 -24.09 24.38 18.46
CA GLU A 464 -24.84 23.51 19.37
C GLU A 464 -24.63 23.90 20.84
N ASN A 465 -23.39 24.10 21.26
CA ASN A 465 -23.06 24.51 22.62
C ASN A 465 -23.69 25.87 22.97
N TYR A 466 -23.64 26.83 22.04
CA TYR A 466 -24.28 28.12 22.23
C TYR A 466 -25.80 28.01 22.36
N GLY A 467 -26.44 27.18 21.52
CA GLY A 467 -27.86 26.88 21.63
C GLY A 467 -28.24 26.25 22.97
N THR A 468 -27.41 25.35 23.49
CA THR A 468 -27.59 24.76 24.84
C THR A 468 -27.43 25.78 25.95
N LEU A 469 -26.43 26.66 25.87
CA LEU A 469 -26.24 27.74 26.84
C LEU A 469 -27.43 28.71 26.84
N GLN A 470 -27.98 29.03 25.67
CA GLN A 470 -29.14 29.91 25.56
C GLN A 470 -30.38 29.28 26.18
N ARG A 471 -30.65 28.00 25.91
CA ARG A 471 -31.72 27.23 26.58
C ARG A 471 -31.57 27.23 28.09
N HIS A 472 -30.35 27.00 28.61
CA HIS A 472 -30.09 27.05 30.04
C HIS A 472 -30.42 28.44 30.63
N ARG A 473 -30.02 29.52 29.96
CA ARG A 473 -30.31 30.90 30.41
C ARG A 473 -31.81 31.18 30.45
N ASP A 474 -32.54 30.76 29.41
CA ASP A 474 -33.99 30.96 29.34
C ASP A 474 -34.71 30.22 30.47
N LEU A 475 -34.34 28.95 30.71
CA LEU A 475 -34.87 28.13 31.80
C LEU A 475 -34.50 28.72 33.18
N SER A 476 -33.28 29.19 33.38
CA SER A 476 -32.86 29.83 34.63
C SER A 476 -33.68 31.10 34.92
N ALA A 477 -33.91 31.95 33.90
CA ALA A 477 -34.73 33.14 34.03
C ALA A 477 -36.22 32.82 34.26
N GLU A 478 -36.70 31.67 33.79
CA GLU A 478 -38.04 31.17 34.10
C GLU A 478 -38.16 30.69 35.54
N ILE A 479 -37.17 29.94 36.04
CA ILE A 479 -37.08 29.51 37.45
C ILE A 479 -37.07 30.72 38.39
N GLU A 480 -36.21 31.71 38.14
CA GLU A 480 -36.13 32.93 38.97
C GLU A 480 -37.47 33.68 39.02
N ARG A 481 -38.17 33.78 37.89
CA ARG A 481 -39.52 34.38 37.84
C ARG A 481 -40.54 33.55 38.60
N GLY A 482 -40.45 32.22 38.52
CA GLY A 482 -41.26 31.29 39.30
C GLY A 482 -41.06 31.49 40.81
N ASP A 483 -39.83 31.53 41.27
CA ASP A 483 -39.48 31.70 42.69
C ASP A 483 -39.95 33.04 43.27
N LEU A 484 -39.84 34.12 42.49
CA LEU A 484 -40.39 35.43 42.86
C LEU A 484 -41.91 35.38 43.00
N ARG A 485 -42.59 34.67 42.10
CA ARG A 485 -44.04 34.53 42.13
C ARG A 485 -44.51 33.68 43.30
N ILE A 486 -43.79 32.60 43.61
CA ILE A 486 -44.04 31.76 44.80
C ILE A 486 -43.91 32.61 46.07
N ARG A 487 -42.82 33.37 46.21
CA ARG A 487 -42.62 34.27 47.37
C ARG A 487 -43.73 35.29 47.53
N SER A 488 -44.12 35.96 46.44
CA SER A 488 -45.20 36.95 46.47
C SER A 488 -46.55 36.33 46.88
N LEU A 489 -46.89 35.16 46.34
CA LEU A 489 -48.11 34.44 46.71
C LEU A 489 -48.08 33.95 48.16
N ALA A 490 -46.92 33.51 48.65
CA ALA A 490 -46.75 33.11 50.04
C ALA A 490 -46.95 34.28 51.02
N GLU A 491 -46.38 35.45 50.72
CA GLU A 491 -46.59 36.67 51.52
C GLU A 491 -48.05 37.14 51.49
N GLN A 492 -48.72 37.09 50.33
CA GLN A 492 -50.16 37.39 50.22
C GLN A 492 -51.00 36.42 51.06
N ALA A 493 -50.68 35.12 50.99
CA ALA A 493 -51.35 34.10 51.77
C ALA A 493 -51.13 34.29 53.28
N GLN A 494 -49.92 34.72 53.70
CA GLN A 494 -49.63 35.01 55.09
C GLN A 494 -50.35 36.27 55.57
N SER A 495 -50.36 37.34 54.79
CA SER A 495 -51.12 38.57 55.11
C SER A 495 -52.62 38.30 55.27
N LEU A 496 -53.19 37.42 54.43
CA LEU A 496 -54.58 36.97 54.58
C LEU A 496 -54.81 36.18 55.86
N ARG A 497 -53.84 35.37 56.31
CA ARG A 497 -53.92 34.65 57.60
C ARG A 497 -53.84 35.60 58.79
N ASP A 498 -52.92 36.56 58.74
CA ASP A 498 -52.70 37.52 59.84
C ASP A 498 -53.87 38.51 59.98
N GLY A 499 -54.62 38.78 58.90
CA GLY A 499 -55.81 39.62 58.89
C GLY A 499 -57.09 38.99 59.47
N LEU A 500 -57.07 37.72 59.88
CA LEU A 500 -58.22 37.04 60.48
C LEU A 500 -58.35 37.40 61.98
N ALA A 501 -59.24 38.35 62.31
CA ALA A 501 -59.58 38.69 63.70
C ALA A 501 -60.79 37.89 64.21
N GLY A 502 -60.69 37.30 65.41
CA GLY A 502 -61.76 36.54 66.08
C GLY A 502 -61.59 35.01 66.10
N VAL A 503 -60.41 34.51 65.72
CA VAL A 503 -60.12 33.07 65.67
C VAL A 503 -59.83 32.52 67.08
N SER A 504 -60.45 31.39 67.44
CA SER A 504 -60.23 30.70 68.71
C SER A 504 -58.80 30.14 68.81
N GLU A 505 -58.29 29.90 70.02
CA GLU A 505 -56.91 29.41 70.18
C GLU A 505 -56.71 27.99 69.61
N GLU A 506 -57.78 27.18 69.54
CA GLU A 506 -57.79 25.87 68.87
C GLU A 506 -57.70 26.01 67.34
N ASP A 507 -58.45 26.94 66.74
CA ASP A 507 -58.42 27.18 65.30
C ASP A 507 -57.08 27.78 64.84
N ARG A 508 -56.42 28.58 65.70
CA ARG A 508 -55.06 29.07 65.46
C ARG A 508 -54.03 27.95 65.42
N GLN A 509 -54.16 26.93 66.28
CA GLN A 509 -53.27 25.77 66.25
C GLN A 509 -53.46 24.93 64.97
N ILE A 510 -54.69 24.78 64.48
CA ILE A 510 -54.96 24.10 63.20
C ILE A 510 -54.38 24.90 62.02
N LEU A 511 -54.54 26.22 62.01
CA LEU A 511 -53.97 27.09 60.98
C LEU A 511 -52.43 27.07 60.98
N ASN A 512 -51.80 27.02 62.15
CA ASN A 512 -50.34 26.91 62.28
C ASN A 512 -49.81 25.54 61.79
N GLY A 513 -50.61 24.47 61.91
CA GLY A 513 -50.27 23.15 61.37
C GLY A 513 -50.36 23.04 59.84
N LYS A 514 -50.98 24.02 59.16
CA LYS A 514 -51.19 23.99 57.71
C LYS A 514 -49.88 24.00 56.91
N SER A 515 -48.84 24.73 57.33
CA SER A 515 -47.55 24.73 56.63
C SER A 515 -46.95 23.33 56.57
N GLY A 516 -46.96 22.58 57.67
CA GLY A 516 -46.49 21.19 57.69
C GLY A 516 -47.31 20.25 56.81
N HIS A 517 -48.63 20.47 56.70
CA HIS A 517 -49.49 19.71 55.78
C HIS A 517 -49.26 20.08 54.31
N ASP A 518 -49.04 21.36 54.01
CA ASP A 518 -48.72 21.85 52.66
C ASP A 518 -47.31 21.38 52.24
N ASP A 519 -46.34 21.35 53.15
CA ASP A 519 -44.99 20.82 52.93
C ASP A 519 -45.04 19.30 52.67
N LEU A 520 -45.80 18.55 53.48
CA LEU A 520 -45.99 17.11 53.26
C LEU A 520 -46.69 16.84 51.92
N ARG A 521 -47.73 17.60 51.58
CA ARG A 521 -48.44 17.46 50.30
C ARG A 521 -47.55 17.81 49.11
N SER A 522 -46.71 18.84 49.24
CA SER A 522 -45.75 19.25 48.21
C SER A 522 -44.67 18.18 48.02
N ALA A 523 -44.11 17.65 49.11
CA ALA A 523 -43.17 16.53 49.07
C ALA A 523 -43.80 15.29 48.44
N GLN A 524 -45.05 14.97 48.78
CA GLN A 524 -45.78 13.83 48.21
C GLN A 524 -46.03 14.01 46.71
N THR A 525 -46.34 15.24 46.27
CA THR A 525 -46.52 15.57 44.85
C THR A 525 -45.19 15.45 44.10
N ILE A 526 -44.09 15.97 44.65
CA ILE A 526 -42.74 15.84 44.06
C ILE A 526 -42.33 14.37 43.98
N TRP A 527 -42.59 13.57 45.02
CA TRP A 527 -42.30 12.13 45.00
C TRP A 527 -43.10 11.40 43.93
N LEU A 528 -44.40 11.69 43.81
CA LEU A 528 -45.24 11.12 42.75
C LEU A 528 -44.74 11.52 41.37
N GLN A 529 -44.40 12.79 41.17
CA GLN A 529 -43.90 13.31 39.91
C GLN A 529 -42.53 12.73 39.55
N HIS A 530 -41.64 12.53 40.53
CA HIS A 530 -40.38 11.81 40.33
C HIS A 530 -40.61 10.35 39.93
N VAL A 531 -41.59 9.68 40.55
CA VAL A 531 -41.94 8.30 40.18
C VAL A 531 -42.54 8.24 38.77
N GLU A 532 -43.39 9.19 38.40
CA GLU A 532 -43.95 9.31 37.04
C GLU A 532 -42.87 9.57 36.00
N VAL A 533 -42.00 10.56 36.22
CA VAL A 533 -40.88 10.85 35.31
C VAL A 533 -39.92 9.67 35.21
N ALA A 534 -39.62 9.01 36.34
CA ALA A 534 -38.81 7.80 36.32
C ALA A 534 -39.50 6.67 35.54
N HIS A 535 -40.82 6.54 35.64
CA HIS A 535 -41.60 5.58 34.89
C HIS A 535 -41.63 5.89 33.39
N GLU A 536 -41.84 7.15 33.00
CA GLU A 536 -41.77 7.60 31.61
C GLU A 536 -40.38 7.36 31.02
N HIS A 537 -39.31 7.75 31.73
CA HIS A 537 -37.95 7.47 31.27
C HIS A 537 -37.67 5.96 31.15
N LEU A 538 -38.21 5.13 32.04
CA LEU A 538 -38.09 3.67 31.91
C LEU A 538 -38.88 3.14 30.71
N ALA A 539 -40.07 3.69 30.46
CA ALA A 539 -40.89 3.34 29.31
C ALA A 539 -40.24 3.77 27.99
N ASP A 540 -39.67 4.97 27.93
CA ASP A 540 -38.92 5.49 26.79
C ASP A 540 -37.63 4.69 26.56
N LEU A 541 -36.92 4.31 27.63
CA LEU A 541 -35.74 3.45 27.52
C LEU A 541 -36.13 2.07 26.97
N VAL A 542 -37.22 1.48 27.47
CA VAL A 542 -37.76 0.22 26.95
C VAL A 542 -38.19 0.36 25.50
N ALA A 543 -38.88 1.45 25.12
CA ALA A 543 -39.30 1.71 23.74
C ALA A 543 -38.12 1.95 22.80
N SER A 544 -37.09 2.69 23.25
CA SER A 544 -35.85 2.91 22.52
C SER A 544 -35.05 1.63 22.34
N LEU A 545 -35.02 0.76 23.38
CA LEU A 545 -34.39 -0.55 23.29
C LEU A 545 -35.18 -1.47 22.34
N ASP A 546 -36.52 -1.48 22.40
CA ASP A 546 -37.38 -2.23 21.48
C ASP A 546 -37.21 -1.74 20.03
N SER A 547 -37.10 -0.42 19.81
CA SER A 547 -36.81 0.17 18.49
C SER A 547 -35.42 -0.24 18.00
N SER A 548 -34.40 -0.14 18.86
CA SER A 548 -33.02 -0.53 18.53
C SER A 548 -32.93 -2.04 18.22
N LEU A 549 -33.71 -2.87 18.91
CA LEU A 549 -33.87 -4.30 18.62
C LEU A 549 -34.60 -4.55 17.29
N GLY A 550 -35.56 -3.70 16.92
CA GLY A 550 -36.23 -3.74 15.63
C GLY A 550 -35.35 -3.31 14.45
N ASP A 551 -34.41 -2.40 14.68
CA ASP A 551 -33.44 -1.90 13.69
C ASP A 551 -32.25 -2.85 13.47
N LEU A 552 -32.11 -3.91 14.30
CA LEU A 552 -31.16 -5.00 14.08
C LEU A 552 -31.63 -5.89 12.91
N ILE A 553 -31.52 -5.37 11.69
CA ILE A 553 -31.81 -6.09 10.45
C ILE A 553 -30.49 -6.49 9.79
N MET A 554 -30.39 -7.74 9.37
CA MET A 554 -29.25 -8.23 8.60
C MET A 554 -29.08 -7.42 7.31
N PRO A 555 -27.89 -6.86 7.02
CA PRO A 555 -27.65 -6.18 5.76
C PRO A 555 -27.92 -7.14 4.59
N PRO A 556 -28.58 -6.68 3.51
CA PRO A 556 -28.88 -7.54 2.35
C PRO A 556 -27.62 -8.07 1.63
N SER A 557 -26.45 -7.49 1.91
CA SER A 557 -25.14 -7.92 1.41
C SER A 557 -24.38 -8.88 2.34
N ALA A 558 -24.99 -9.33 3.45
CA ALA A 558 -24.32 -10.21 4.41
C ALA A 558 -24.03 -11.60 3.79
N PRO A 559 -22.80 -12.14 3.91
CA PRO A 559 -22.46 -13.46 3.38
C PRO A 559 -23.22 -14.59 4.10
N ALA A 560 -23.70 -15.59 3.35
CA ALA A 560 -24.46 -16.73 3.89
C ALA A 560 -23.70 -17.56 4.94
N SER A 561 -22.37 -17.46 5.00
CA SER A 561 -21.56 -18.13 6.02
C SER A 561 -21.65 -17.45 7.40
N LEU A 562 -21.98 -16.16 7.45
CA LEU A 562 -22.10 -15.37 8.69
C LEU A 562 -23.56 -15.20 9.13
N SER A 563 -24.53 -15.55 8.27
CA SER A 563 -25.95 -15.43 8.62
C SER A 563 -26.35 -16.36 9.75
N VAL A 564 -25.77 -17.56 9.86
CA VAL A 564 -26.13 -18.53 10.91
C VAL A 564 -25.71 -18.05 12.31
N GLU A 565 -24.51 -17.48 12.46
CA GLU A 565 -24.06 -16.90 13.73
C GLU A 565 -24.78 -15.59 14.06
N ALA A 566 -25.02 -14.75 13.05
CA ALA A 566 -25.77 -13.51 13.20
C ALA A 566 -27.25 -13.76 13.56
N ASP A 567 -27.90 -14.76 12.94
CA ASP A 567 -29.26 -15.19 13.26
C ASP A 567 -29.33 -15.77 14.68
N ALA A 568 -28.31 -16.53 15.11
CA ALA A 568 -28.22 -17.04 16.48
C ALA A 568 -28.07 -15.91 17.53
N LEU A 569 -27.33 -14.85 17.19
CA LEU A 569 -27.20 -13.64 18.02
C LEU A 569 -28.51 -12.84 18.06
N LEU A 570 -29.13 -12.57 16.91
CA LEU A 570 -30.43 -11.91 16.81
C LEU A 570 -31.51 -12.66 17.59
N SER A 571 -31.53 -13.99 17.51
CA SER A 571 -32.46 -14.86 18.24
C SER A 571 -32.24 -14.86 19.76
N ARG A 572 -31.00 -14.65 20.22
CA ARG A 572 -30.66 -14.58 21.65
C ARG A 572 -31.18 -13.29 22.31
N TYR A 573 -31.16 -12.18 21.59
CA TYR A 573 -31.54 -10.87 22.14
C TYR A 573 -33.00 -10.48 21.87
N THR A 574 -33.70 -11.15 20.94
CA THR A 574 -35.13 -10.90 20.63
C THR A 574 -36.11 -11.76 21.44
N ARG A 575 -35.66 -12.75 22.22
CA ARG A 575 -36.55 -13.55 23.09
C ARG A 575 -36.93 -12.76 24.36
N ARG A 576 -38.18 -12.29 24.38
CA ARG A 576 -38.82 -11.72 25.59
C ARG A 576 -38.85 -12.76 26.73
N PRO A 577 -38.42 -12.43 27.95
CA PRO A 577 -38.79 -13.21 29.13
C PRO A 577 -40.32 -13.13 29.31
N GLY A 578 -40.98 -14.26 29.54
CA GLY A 578 -42.41 -14.29 29.85
C GLY A 578 -42.74 -13.52 31.15
N PRO A 579 -44.00 -13.09 31.35
CA PRO A 579 -44.37 -12.28 32.49
C PRO A 579 -44.08 -13.01 33.81
N VAL A 580 -43.30 -12.37 34.68
CA VAL A 580 -43.07 -12.83 36.05
C VAL A 580 -44.35 -12.58 36.83
N ALA A 581 -45.04 -13.66 37.23
CA ALA A 581 -46.20 -13.57 38.11
C ALA A 581 -45.76 -13.06 39.48
N ILE A 582 -46.11 -11.82 39.79
CA ILE A 582 -45.96 -11.26 41.14
C ILE A 582 -47.11 -11.83 41.98
N ASN A 583 -46.79 -12.79 42.85
CA ASN A 583 -47.71 -13.30 43.85
C ASN A 583 -48.02 -12.20 44.87
N ASN A 584 -49.25 -11.68 44.86
CA ASN A 584 -49.80 -10.93 45.98
C ASN A 584 -49.80 -11.82 47.23
N ARG A 585 -48.90 -11.54 48.17
CA ARG A 585 -49.05 -11.96 49.56
C ARG A 585 -49.68 -10.81 50.34
N THR A 586 -50.91 -11.04 50.75
CA THR A 586 -51.62 -10.33 51.81
C THR A 586 -50.79 -10.26 53.10
N ALA A 587 -50.61 -9.06 53.63
CA ALA A 587 -50.69 -8.73 55.05
C ALA A 587 -51.08 -7.26 55.17
#